data_AF-A0A0R1PCI6-F1
#
_entry.id   AF-A0A0R1PCI6-F1
#
_cell.length_a   1.000
_cell.length_b   1.000
_cell.length_c   1.000
_cell.angle_alpha   90.00
_cell.angle_beta   90.00
_cell.angle_gamma   90.00
#
_symmetry.space_group_name_H-M   'P 1'
#
loop_
_entity.id
_entity.type
_entity.pdbx_description
1 polymer ?
#
loop_
_entity_poly.entity_id
_entity_poly.type
_entity_poly.pdbx_seq_one_letter_code
_entity_poly.pdbx_strand_id
1 'polypeptide(L)' 'MTFEEGPATGYVIGGDDLLFDDKGASKVTSGTMAKLIVNEIVKPQHHRERITVINA' A
#
# COMPACT_ATOMS: atom_id res chain seq x y z
N MET A 1 -3.64 -12.58 -10.27
CA MET A 1 -3.41 -11.23 -9.72
C MET A 1 -4.38 -10.30 -10.42
N THR A 2 -5.23 -9.60 -9.67
CA THR A 2 -6.19 -8.65 -10.22
C THR A 2 -5.64 -7.24 -10.00
N PHE A 3 -5.54 -6.47 -11.08
CA PHE A 3 -5.28 -5.04 -10.97
C PHE A 3 -6.55 -4.34 -10.50
N GLU A 4 -6.47 -3.59 -9.41
CA GLU A 4 -7.58 -2.84 -8.84
C GLU A 4 -7.37 -1.36 -9.17
N GLU A 5 -8.11 -0.85 -10.15
CA GLU A 5 -8.09 0.57 -10.48
C GLU A 5 -8.79 1.41 -9.40
N GLY A 6 -8.35 2.65 -9.22
CA GLY A 6 -9.05 3.59 -8.34
C GLY A 6 -8.18 4.77 -7.89
N PRO A 7 -8.81 5.81 -7.33
CA PRO A 7 -8.10 6.98 -6.83
C PRO A 7 -7.22 6.63 -5.62
N ALA A 8 -6.31 7.54 -5.28
CA ALA A 8 -5.49 7.43 -4.09
C ALA A 8 -6.32 7.69 -2.83
N THR A 9 -6.21 6.80 -1.84
CA THR A 9 -6.90 6.90 -0.55
C THR A 9 -5.89 6.96 0.61
N GLY A 10 -6.36 6.77 1.84
CA GLY A 10 -5.48 6.41 2.96
C GLY A 10 -4.94 4.99 2.79
N TYR A 11 -3.84 4.66 3.45
CA TYR A 11 -3.26 3.32 3.39
C TYR A 11 -2.67 2.90 4.74
N VAL A 12 -2.58 1.60 4.93
CA VAL A 12 -1.90 0.96 6.05
C VAL A 12 -0.64 0.27 5.53
N ILE A 13 0.49 0.50 6.19
CA ILE A 13 1.77 -0.15 5.88
C ILE A 13 2.01 -1.27 6.89
N GLY A 14 2.48 -2.40 6.38
CA GLY A 14 3.01 -3.51 7.16
C GLY A 14 4.38 -3.92 6.63
N GLY A 15 4.97 -4.94 7.25
CA GLY A 15 6.25 -5.51 6.83
C GLY A 15 6.05 -6.67 5.86
N ASP A 16 6.47 -7.84 6.32
CA ASP A 16 6.56 -9.03 5.48
C ASP A 16 5.27 -9.84 5.34
N ASP A 17 4.31 -9.60 6.24
CA ASP A 17 3.04 -10.31 6.31
C ASP A 17 1.97 -9.71 5.40
N LEU A 18 1.05 -10.58 4.95
CA LEU A 18 -0.12 -10.16 4.20
C LEU A 18 -1.10 -9.44 5.14
N LEU A 19 -1.52 -8.24 4.74
CA LEU A 19 -2.49 -7.45 5.49
C LEU A 19 -3.91 -7.69 5.00
N PHE A 20 -4.87 -7.56 5.91
CA PHE A 20 -6.29 -7.62 5.61
C PHE A 20 -7.01 -6.46 6.29
N ASP A 21 -8.01 -5.90 5.61
CA ASP A 21 -8.94 -4.96 6.21
C ASP A 21 -9.98 -5.67 7.11
N ASP A 22 -10.85 -4.89 7.75
CA ASP A 22 -11.93 -5.40 8.63
C ASP A 22 -12.93 -6.33 7.92
N LYS A 23 -12.93 -6.35 6.58
CA LYS A 23 -13.77 -7.22 5.75
C LYS A 23 -13.03 -8.46 5.28
N GLY A 24 -11.78 -8.66 5.69
CA GLY A 24 -10.94 -9.77 5.29
C GLY A 24 -10.39 -9.63 3.86
N ALA A 25 -10.32 -8.42 3.31
CA ALA A 25 -9.79 -8.16 1.98
C ALA A 25 -8.36 -7.61 2.04
N SER A 26 -7.46 -8.21 1.25
CA SER A 26 -6.11 -7.70 0.99
C SER A 26 -6.11 -6.98 -0.36
N LYS A 27 -6.42 -5.67 -0.36
CA LYS A 27 -6.54 -4.89 -1.59
C LYS A 27 -5.85 -3.54 -1.48
N VAL A 28 -5.28 -3.10 -2.61
CA VAL A 28 -4.74 -1.75 -2.78
C VAL A 28 -5.15 -1.24 -4.15
N THR A 29 -5.62 0.01 -4.23
CA THR A 29 -5.91 0.64 -5.53
C THR A 29 -4.62 1.15 -6.18
N SER A 30 -4.61 1.19 -7.51
CA SER A 30 -3.46 1.70 -8.28
C SER A 30 -3.04 3.12 -7.89
N GLY A 31 -4.00 4.02 -7.64
CA GLY A 31 -3.72 5.37 -7.15
C GLY A 31 -3.10 5.39 -5.77
N THR A 32 -3.52 4.50 -4.87
CA THR A 32 -2.96 4.39 -3.51
C THR A 32 -1.53 3.86 -3.54
N MET A 33 -1.26 2.86 -4.37
CA MET A 33 0.10 2.34 -4.59
C MET A 33 1.02 3.42 -5.18
N ALA A 34 0.56 4.19 -6.17
CA ALA A 34 1.33 5.29 -6.75
C ALA A 34 1.66 6.37 -5.71
N LYS A 35 0.71 6.73 -4.85
CA LYS A 35 0.92 7.69 -3.75
C LYS A 35 1.97 7.19 -2.76
N LEU A 36 1.92 5.91 -2.36
CA LEU A 36 2.92 5.31 -1.48
C LEU A 36 4.33 5.41 -2.09
N ILE A 37 4.49 5.02 -3.36
CA ILE A 37 5.79 5.04 -4.06
C ILE A 37 6.35 6.48 -4.11
N VAL A 38 5.54 7.46 -4.50
CA VAL A 38 5.99 8.86 -4.58
C VAL A 38 6.37 9.38 -3.19
N ASN A 39 5.61 9.03 -2.14
CA ASN A 39 5.93 9.41 -0.77
C ASN A 39 7.30 8.85 -0.33
N GLU A 40 7.59 7.58 -0.63
CA GLU A 40 8.86 6.94 -0.27
C GLU A 40 10.05 7.52 -1.05
N ILE A 41 9.83 8.01 -2.27
CA ILE A 41 10.88 8.72 -3.05
C ILE A 41 11.17 10.10 -2.46
N VAL A 42 10.12 10.87 -2.14
CA VAL A 42 10.26 12.29 -1.72
C VAL A 42 10.65 12.40 -0.25
N LYS A 43 10.15 11.50 0.60
CA LYS A 43 10.42 11.45 2.05
C LYS A 43 10.68 9.99 2.45
N PRO A 44 11.87 9.45 2.15
CA PRO A 44 12.18 8.06 2.47
C PRO A 44 12.01 7.77 3.96
N GLN A 45 11.32 6.69 4.28
CA GLN A 45 11.14 6.18 5.65
C GLN A 45 11.63 4.74 5.77
N HIS A 46 11.64 3.98 4.67
CA HIS A 46 11.92 2.55 4.63
C HIS A 46 13.21 2.29 3.83
N HIS A 47 14.26 1.84 4.51
CA HIS A 47 15.58 1.70 3.91
C HIS A 47 16.00 0.23 3.77
N ARG A 48 16.11 -0.22 2.51
CA ARG A 48 16.56 -1.59 2.17
C ARG A 48 15.69 -2.69 2.82
N GLU A 49 14.42 -2.39 2.98
CA GLU A 49 13.42 -3.32 3.50
C GLU A 49 12.24 -3.45 2.54
N ARG A 50 11.47 -4.52 2.71
CA ARG A 50 10.21 -4.73 1.99
C ARG A 50 9.07 -4.33 2.91
N ILE A 51 8.08 -3.67 2.31
CA ILE A 51 6.82 -3.33 2.97
C ILE A 51 5.64 -3.88 2.18
N THR A 52 4.53 -4.06 2.88
CA THR A 52 3.23 -4.46 2.32
C THR A 52 2.22 -3.34 2.57
N VAL A 53 1.24 -3.17 1.68
CA VAL A 53 0.27 -2.08 1.77
C VAL A 53 -1.15 -2.55 1.41
N ILE A 54 -2.13 -2.03 2.15
CA ILE A 54 -3.56 -2.09 1.81
C ILE A 54 -4.18 -0.68 1.88
N ASN A 55 -5.35 -0.50 1.27
CA ASN A 55 -6.17 0.68 1.54
C ASN A 55 -6.56 0.73 3.03
N ALA A 56 -6.70 1.95 3.57
CA ALA A 56 -7.21 2.18 4.94
C ALA A 56 -8.74 2.14 5.00
#